data_AF-A0A383BPA3-F1
#
_entry.id   AF-A0A383BPA3-F1
#
_cell.length_a   1.000
_cell.length_b   1.000
_cell.length_c   1.000
_cell.angle_alpha   90.00
_cell.angle_beta   90.00
_cell.angle_gamma   90.00
#
_symmetry.space_group_name_H-M   'P 1'
#
loop_
_entity.id
_entity.type
_entity.pdbx_description
1 polymer ?
#
loop_
_entity_poly.entity_id
_entity_poly.type
_entity_poly.pdbx_seq_one_letter_code
_entity_poly.pdbx_strand_id
1 'polypeptide(L)'
;IYNAFGDIGKMSFLGLTVFTTAYFGLSWKLPAHGAGLVTIILAFGVLIFLKREQTNFGSLENVSLQEVSVTKGWGIKDYNGFCVLSSIAAIDSMTRTGFLTFVAFLMIEKGVTIEWAASGVFVTAFGGMCGRYAVGLIAERLGVTKTIMLTEIATSILIFIILVVPSLLAFLLLPLLGVFLNGTSSAIYGTVSDLAVSNKHSRVFGIIYTLGSICGIIAPFLYGILADRFDIETVMIVAALTIL
;
A
#
# COMPACT_ATOMS: atom_id res chain seq x y z
N ILE A 1 -6.69 -5.57 9.43
CA ILE A 1 -8.07 -5.79 8.93
C ILE A 1 -8.67 -4.53 8.29
N TYR A 2 -8.64 -3.36 8.95
CA TYR A 2 -9.23 -2.11 8.43
C TYR A 2 -8.74 -1.71 7.01
N ASN A 3 -7.42 -1.80 6.76
CA ASN A 3 -6.84 -1.49 5.45
C ASN A 3 -7.33 -2.41 4.32
N ALA A 4 -7.69 -3.66 4.63
CA ALA A 4 -8.17 -4.61 3.62
C ALA A 4 -9.55 -4.20 3.08
N PHE A 5 -10.46 -3.73 3.94
CA PHE A 5 -11.77 -3.21 3.50
C PHE A 5 -11.65 -2.00 2.59
N GLY A 6 -10.70 -1.11 2.87
CA GLY A 6 -10.41 0.03 1.99
C GLY A 6 -9.96 -0.41 0.59
N ASP A 7 -9.12 -1.46 0.51
CA ASP A 7 -8.66 -1.98 -0.78
C ASP A 7 -9.73 -2.79 -1.52
N ILE A 8 -10.65 -3.46 -0.83
CA ILE A 8 -11.85 -4.07 -1.45
C ILE A 8 -12.64 -2.99 -2.22
N GLY A 9 -12.84 -1.82 -1.61
CA GLY A 9 -13.52 -0.70 -2.27
C GLY A 9 -12.80 -0.22 -3.54
N LYS A 10 -11.46 -0.05 -3.48
CA LYS A 10 -10.65 0.33 -4.65
C LYS A 10 -10.72 -0.71 -5.76
N MET A 11 -10.61 -1.99 -5.43
CA MET A 11 -10.68 -3.08 -6.40
C MET A 11 -12.07 -3.20 -7.01
N SER A 12 -13.11 -2.99 -6.22
CA SER A 12 -14.50 -2.95 -6.71
C SER A 12 -14.70 -1.81 -7.70
N PHE A 13 -14.18 -0.62 -7.38
CA PHE A 13 -14.23 0.53 -8.28
C PHE A 13 -13.44 0.31 -9.58
N LEU A 14 -12.21 -0.23 -9.48
CA LEU A 14 -11.39 -0.58 -10.64
C LEU A 14 -12.10 -1.62 -11.53
N GLY A 15 -12.64 -2.69 -10.92
CA GLY A 15 -13.39 -3.73 -11.63
C GLY A 15 -14.64 -3.20 -12.31
N LEU A 16 -15.44 -2.36 -11.64
CA LEU A 16 -16.59 -1.67 -12.22
C LEU A 16 -16.18 -0.77 -13.39
N THR A 17 -15.08 -0.04 -13.25
CA THR A 17 -14.56 0.82 -14.31
C THR A 17 -14.19 0.00 -15.53
N VAL A 18 -13.38 -1.05 -15.35
CA VAL A 18 -12.97 -1.94 -16.45
C VAL A 18 -14.19 -2.61 -17.10
N PHE A 19 -15.14 -3.11 -16.31
CA PHE A 19 -16.35 -3.75 -16.82
C PHE A 19 -17.21 -2.78 -17.64
N THR A 20 -17.43 -1.56 -17.15
CA THR A 20 -18.22 -0.55 -17.86
C THR A 20 -17.54 -0.06 -19.13
N THR A 21 -16.22 0.14 -19.12
CA THR A 21 -15.49 0.65 -20.29
C THR A 21 -15.23 -0.43 -21.33
N ALA A 22 -14.84 -1.65 -20.91
CA ALA A 22 -14.44 -2.71 -21.83
C ALA A 22 -15.64 -3.52 -22.37
N TYR A 23 -16.64 -3.83 -21.53
CA TYR A 23 -17.77 -4.65 -21.95
C TYR A 23 -18.90 -3.83 -22.58
N PHE A 24 -19.25 -2.69 -21.96
CA PHE A 24 -20.33 -1.83 -22.48
C PHE A 24 -19.85 -0.73 -23.43
N GLY A 25 -18.53 -0.60 -23.65
CA GLY A 25 -17.96 0.46 -24.48
C GLY A 25 -18.24 1.88 -23.97
N LEU A 26 -18.61 2.02 -22.70
CA LEU A 26 -18.98 3.30 -22.11
C LEU A 26 -17.74 4.17 -21.86
N SER A 27 -17.91 5.48 -21.92
CA SER A 27 -16.83 6.41 -21.59
C SER A 27 -16.42 6.26 -20.12
N TRP A 28 -15.11 6.31 -19.84
CA TRP A 28 -14.53 6.31 -18.49
C TRP A 28 -15.10 7.41 -17.56
N LYS A 29 -15.71 8.45 -18.15
CA LYS A 29 -16.40 9.53 -17.41
C LYS A 29 -17.55 9.00 -16.55
N LEU A 30 -18.27 7.98 -17.01
CA LEU A 30 -19.44 7.45 -16.33
C LEU A 30 -19.10 6.81 -14.96
N PRO A 31 -18.19 5.81 -14.88
CA PRO A 31 -17.79 5.27 -13.59
C PRO A 31 -17.12 6.32 -12.69
N ALA A 32 -16.36 7.27 -13.27
CA ALA A 32 -15.74 8.35 -12.51
C ALA A 32 -16.78 9.29 -11.86
N HIS A 33 -17.79 9.73 -12.60
CA HIS A 33 -18.88 10.55 -12.05
C HIS A 33 -19.72 9.77 -11.03
N GLY A 34 -20.00 8.49 -11.29
CA GLY A 34 -20.72 7.62 -10.37
C GLY A 34 -20.01 7.48 -9.02
N ALA A 35 -18.70 7.20 -9.03
CA ALA A 35 -17.89 7.15 -7.81
C ALA A 35 -17.83 8.52 -7.12
N GLY A 36 -17.70 9.61 -7.89
CA GLY A 36 -17.78 10.97 -7.34
C GLY A 36 -19.08 11.21 -6.55
N LEU A 37 -20.23 10.90 -7.14
CA LEU A 37 -21.53 11.02 -6.46
C LEU A 37 -21.61 10.16 -5.20
N VAL A 38 -21.19 8.89 -5.28
CA VAL A 38 -21.18 7.98 -4.12
C VAL A 38 -20.30 8.54 -3.00
N THR A 39 -19.11 9.05 -3.32
CA THR A 39 -18.21 9.65 -2.31
C THR A 39 -18.81 10.90 -1.66
N ILE A 40 -19.49 11.75 -2.44
CA ILE A 40 -20.19 12.93 -1.92
C ILE A 40 -21.31 12.51 -0.97
N ILE A 41 -22.14 11.54 -1.35
CA ILE A 41 -23.24 11.03 -0.53
C ILE A 41 -22.70 10.46 0.79
N LEU A 42 -21.65 9.64 0.73
CA LEU A 42 -21.00 9.08 1.92
C LEU A 42 -20.39 10.18 2.79
N ALA A 43 -19.75 11.18 2.21
CA ALA A 43 -19.18 12.31 2.95
C ALA A 43 -20.26 13.10 3.70
N PHE A 44 -21.39 13.40 3.05
CA PHE A 44 -22.52 14.04 3.72
C PHE A 44 -23.11 13.15 4.81
N GLY A 45 -23.25 11.84 4.58
CA GLY A 45 -23.71 10.88 5.57
C GLY A 45 -22.82 10.86 6.82
N VAL A 46 -21.50 10.80 6.63
CA VAL A 46 -20.52 10.85 7.73
C VAL A 46 -20.58 12.19 8.47
N LEU A 47 -20.67 13.32 7.76
CA LEU A 47 -20.79 14.64 8.39
C LEU A 47 -22.08 14.78 9.23
N ILE A 48 -23.21 14.28 8.72
CA ILE A 48 -24.48 14.27 9.45
C ILE A 48 -24.38 13.36 10.68
N PHE A 49 -23.79 12.17 10.53
CA PHE A 49 -23.62 11.22 11.62
C PHE A 49 -22.73 11.80 12.73
N LEU A 50 -21.56 12.35 12.37
CA LEU A 50 -20.64 12.99 13.32
C LEU A 50 -21.29 14.19 14.01
N LYS A 51 -22.03 15.03 13.28
CA LYS A 51 -22.75 16.17 13.86
C LYS A 51 -23.88 15.71 14.79
N ARG A 52 -24.57 14.62 14.46
CA ARG A 52 -25.62 14.01 15.30
C ARG A 52 -25.04 13.39 16.56
N GLU A 53 -23.87 12.77 16.46
CA GLU A 53 -23.16 12.18 17.59
C GLU A 53 -22.63 13.28 18.52
N GLN A 54 -22.09 14.37 17.98
CA GLN A 54 -21.74 15.57 18.76
C GLN A 54 -22.94 16.24 19.46
N THR A 55 -24.16 16.09 18.93
CA THR A 55 -25.38 16.57 19.62
C THR A 55 -25.94 15.57 20.63
N ASN A 56 -25.66 14.27 20.47
CA ASN A 56 -26.13 13.20 21.37
C ASN A 56 -25.19 12.98 22.57
N PHE A 57 -23.88 13.15 22.37
CA PHE A 57 -22.96 13.48 23.45
C PHE A 57 -23.23 14.93 23.80
N GLY A 58 -24.29 15.16 24.61
CA GLY A 58 -24.67 16.49 25.07
C GLY A 58 -23.42 17.28 25.46
N SER A 59 -23.39 18.56 25.08
CA SER A 59 -22.30 19.53 25.31
C SER A 59 -21.37 19.00 26.39
N LEU A 60 -20.22 18.45 25.99
CA LEU A 60 -19.15 18.13 26.91
C LEU A 60 -18.82 19.45 27.58
N GLU A 61 -19.52 19.69 28.69
CA GLU A 61 -19.33 20.74 29.65
C GLU A 61 -17.85 20.87 29.78
N ASN A 62 -17.33 22.01 29.30
CA ASN A 62 -15.92 22.36 29.20
C ASN A 62 -15.10 21.25 29.83
N VAL A 63 -14.76 20.21 29.05
CA VAL A 63 -13.62 19.40 29.43
C VAL A 63 -12.56 20.46 29.37
N SER A 64 -12.30 21.05 30.54
CA SER A 64 -11.16 21.91 30.78
C SER A 64 -10.09 21.20 30.02
N LEU A 65 -9.41 21.91 29.12
CA LEU A 65 -8.17 21.45 28.52
C LEU A 65 -7.25 21.18 29.71
N GLN A 66 -7.49 20.08 30.41
CA GLN A 66 -6.89 19.60 31.61
C GLN A 66 -5.66 19.01 31.01
N GLU A 67 -4.73 19.96 30.83
CA GLU A 67 -3.49 19.89 30.11
C GLU A 67 -3.35 18.51 29.49
N VAL A 68 -3.82 18.37 28.22
CA VAL A 68 -3.23 17.35 27.37
C VAL A 68 -1.76 17.68 27.47
N SER A 69 -1.06 16.97 28.36
CA SER A 69 0.27 17.39 28.78
C SER A 69 0.98 17.63 27.48
N VAL A 70 1.35 18.90 27.26
CA VAL A 70 2.05 19.29 26.05
C VAL A 70 3.42 18.70 26.27
N THR A 71 3.52 17.39 26.08
CA THR A 71 4.77 16.66 26.06
C THR A 71 5.54 17.40 24.99
N LYS A 72 6.58 18.13 25.38
CA LYS A 72 7.41 18.82 24.40
C LYS A 72 7.95 17.77 23.42
N GLY A 73 7.94 18.09 22.13
CA GLY A 73 8.48 17.21 21.08
C GLY A 73 7.45 16.42 20.28
N TRP A 74 7.96 15.60 19.36
CA TRP A 74 7.17 14.92 18.32
C TRP A 74 6.34 13.73 18.81
N GLY A 75 6.54 13.27 20.05
CA GLY A 75 5.78 12.14 20.62
C GLY A 75 6.28 10.76 20.20
N ILE A 76 7.50 10.69 19.68
CA ILE A 76 8.22 9.46 19.36
C ILE A 76 8.83 8.93 20.65
N LYS A 77 8.50 7.69 21.02
CA LYS A 77 9.03 7.04 22.24
C LYS A 77 10.41 6.45 22.02
N ASP A 78 10.60 5.78 20.88
CA ASP A 78 11.86 5.17 20.47
C ASP A 78 12.28 5.75 19.11
N TYR A 79 13.28 6.62 19.14
CA TYR A 79 13.78 7.29 17.95
C TYR A 79 14.48 6.33 16.99
N ASN A 80 15.26 5.38 17.52
CA ASN A 80 15.99 4.43 16.70
C ASN A 80 15.03 3.44 16.03
N GLY A 81 14.09 2.87 16.80
CA GLY A 81 13.04 2.02 16.26
C GLY A 81 12.19 2.74 15.21
N PHE A 82 11.87 4.01 15.45
CA PHE A 82 11.14 4.84 14.49
C PHE A 82 11.92 5.10 13.20
N CYS A 83 13.20 5.47 13.29
CA CYS A 83 14.04 5.68 12.11
C CYS A 83 14.18 4.40 11.29
N VAL A 84 14.45 3.26 11.93
CA VAL A 84 14.56 1.96 11.25
C VAL A 84 13.24 1.60 10.57
N LEU A 85 12.12 1.68 11.28
CA LEU A 85 10.80 1.37 10.69
C LEU A 85 10.46 2.32 9.53
N SER A 86 10.82 3.60 9.65
CA SER A 86 10.59 4.58 8.59
C SER A 86 11.44 4.29 7.35
N SER A 87 12.70 3.87 7.52
CA SER A 87 13.56 3.45 6.42
C SER A 87 13.02 2.19 5.73
N ILE A 88 12.62 1.18 6.49
CA ILE A 88 11.96 -0.03 5.98
C ILE A 88 10.71 0.36 5.19
N ALA A 89 9.83 1.17 5.76
CA ALA A 89 8.61 1.63 5.09
C ALA A 89 8.89 2.42 3.80
N ALA A 90 9.97 3.21 3.78
CA ALA A 90 10.40 3.93 2.59
C ALA A 90 10.85 2.96 1.49
N ILE A 91 11.73 2.01 1.83
CA ILE A 91 12.27 0.99 0.91
C ILE A 91 11.16 0.08 0.37
N ASP A 92 10.27 -0.40 1.24
CA ASP A 92 9.07 -1.17 0.88
C ASP A 92 8.22 -0.40 -0.13
N SER A 93 7.97 0.89 0.15
CA SER A 93 7.19 1.74 -0.76
C SER A 93 7.89 1.93 -2.11
N MET A 94 9.21 2.15 -2.14
CA MET A 94 9.99 2.28 -3.39
C MET A 94 9.91 1.01 -4.24
N THR A 95 10.11 -0.15 -3.60
CA THR A 95 10.08 -1.44 -4.27
C THR A 95 8.69 -1.75 -4.80
N ARG A 96 7.65 -1.51 -3.99
CA ARG A 96 6.26 -1.72 -4.36
C ARG A 96 5.81 -0.83 -5.51
N THR A 97 6.05 0.48 -5.46
CA THR A 97 5.66 1.37 -6.56
C THR A 97 6.52 1.13 -7.79
N GLY A 98 7.81 0.87 -7.62
CA GLY A 98 8.72 0.50 -8.70
C GLY A 98 8.29 -0.75 -9.44
N PHE A 99 8.11 -1.85 -8.71
CA PHE A 99 7.67 -3.12 -9.27
C PHE A 99 6.33 -2.97 -10.00
N LEU A 100 5.32 -2.36 -9.35
CA LEU A 100 4.00 -2.18 -9.97
C LEU A 100 4.02 -1.28 -11.21
N THR A 101 4.98 -0.35 -11.31
CA THR A 101 5.15 0.48 -12.52
C THR A 101 5.69 -0.34 -13.68
N PHE A 102 6.65 -1.22 -13.42
CA PHE A 102 7.38 -1.94 -14.48
C PHE A 102 6.89 -3.38 -14.74
N VAL A 103 6.02 -3.94 -13.90
CA VAL A 103 5.57 -5.34 -14.00
C VAL A 103 4.91 -5.66 -15.35
N ALA A 104 4.11 -4.75 -15.92
CA ALA A 104 3.49 -4.97 -17.21
C ALA A 104 4.54 -5.08 -18.31
N PHE A 105 5.56 -4.22 -18.29
CA PHE A 105 6.64 -4.29 -19.26
C PHE A 105 7.50 -5.54 -19.11
N LEU A 106 7.78 -5.96 -17.87
CA LEU A 106 8.46 -7.24 -17.59
C LEU A 106 7.69 -8.43 -18.18
N MET A 107 6.36 -8.43 -18.06
CA MET A 107 5.54 -9.49 -18.65
C MET A 107 5.58 -9.47 -20.18
N ILE A 108 5.59 -8.28 -20.80
CA ILE A 108 5.74 -8.13 -22.26
C ILE A 108 7.09 -8.68 -22.72
N GLU A 109 8.19 -8.35 -22.04
CA GLU A 109 9.53 -8.88 -22.35
C GLU A 109 9.60 -10.41 -22.23
N LYS A 110 8.88 -10.98 -21.26
CA LYS A 110 8.74 -12.44 -21.11
C LYS A 110 7.86 -13.09 -22.19
N GLY A 111 7.26 -12.33 -23.11
CA GLY A 111 6.43 -12.84 -24.19
C GLY A 111 4.96 -13.04 -23.81
N VAL A 112 4.49 -12.44 -22.70
CA VAL A 112 3.05 -12.36 -22.40
C VAL A 112 2.42 -11.33 -23.34
N THR A 113 1.22 -11.61 -23.86
CA THR A 113 0.52 -10.65 -24.72
C THR A 113 0.21 -9.35 -23.96
N ILE A 114 0.16 -8.22 -24.67
CA ILE A 114 -0.03 -6.89 -24.08
C ILE A 114 -1.28 -6.83 -23.18
N GLU A 115 -2.36 -7.49 -23.62
CA GLU A 115 -3.63 -7.58 -22.88
C GLU A 115 -3.46 -8.23 -21.51
N TRP A 116 -2.80 -9.39 -21.46
CA TRP A 116 -2.54 -10.10 -20.21
C TRP A 116 -1.48 -9.40 -19.37
N ALA A 117 -0.43 -8.85 -19.99
CA ALA A 117 0.63 -8.15 -19.29
C ALA A 117 0.11 -6.92 -18.52
N ALA A 118 -0.80 -6.14 -19.13
CA ALA A 118 -1.44 -5.00 -18.47
C ALA A 118 -2.25 -5.43 -17.22
N SER A 119 -2.86 -6.63 -17.25
CA SER A 119 -3.56 -7.18 -16.09
C SER A 119 -2.64 -7.61 -14.95
N GLY A 120 -1.32 -7.71 -15.18
CA GLY A 120 -0.33 -8.06 -14.15
C GLY A 120 -0.33 -7.11 -12.96
N VAL A 121 -0.52 -5.81 -13.20
CA VAL A 121 -0.67 -4.80 -12.12
C VAL A 121 -1.89 -5.11 -11.26
N PHE A 122 -3.02 -5.42 -11.90
CA PHE A 122 -4.27 -5.74 -11.22
C PHE A 122 -4.16 -7.04 -10.41
N VAL A 123 -3.63 -8.11 -11.01
CA VAL A 123 -3.46 -9.40 -10.33
C VAL A 123 -2.51 -9.30 -9.14
N THR A 124 -1.41 -8.54 -9.29
CA THR A 124 -0.48 -8.26 -8.18
C THR A 124 -1.17 -7.46 -7.08
N ALA A 125 -1.94 -6.43 -7.43
CA ALA A 125 -2.65 -5.61 -6.45
C ALA A 125 -3.76 -6.40 -5.73
N PHE A 126 -4.44 -7.30 -6.43
CA PHE A 126 -5.42 -8.23 -5.86
C PHE A 126 -4.76 -9.17 -4.84
N GLY A 127 -3.61 -9.76 -5.18
CA GLY A 127 -2.79 -10.50 -4.23
C GLY A 127 -2.46 -9.68 -2.99
N GLY A 128 -2.14 -8.39 -3.19
CA GLY A 128 -1.88 -7.45 -2.11
C GLY A 128 -3.03 -7.19 -1.15
N MET A 129 -4.25 -7.12 -1.67
CA MET A 129 -5.45 -7.02 -0.86
C MET A 129 -5.59 -8.25 0.06
N CYS A 130 -5.41 -9.46 -0.49
CA CYS A 130 -5.40 -10.70 0.29
C CYS A 130 -4.26 -10.70 1.33
N GLY A 131 -3.08 -10.23 0.93
CA GLY A 131 -1.91 -10.15 1.79
C GLY A 131 -2.07 -9.21 2.98
N ARG A 132 -2.72 -8.06 2.81
CA ARG A 132 -2.98 -7.13 3.92
C ARG A 132 -3.82 -7.74 5.04
N TYR A 133 -4.65 -8.72 4.72
CA TYR A 133 -5.36 -9.53 5.70
C TYR A 133 -4.44 -10.63 6.28
N ALA A 134 -3.84 -11.46 5.42
CA ALA A 134 -3.01 -12.59 5.85
C ALA A 134 -1.78 -12.16 6.67
N VAL A 135 -1.01 -11.20 6.17
CA VAL A 135 0.18 -10.64 6.85
C VAL A 135 -0.20 -9.95 8.15
N GLY A 136 -1.37 -9.33 8.22
CA GLY A 136 -1.90 -8.78 9.48
C GLY A 136 -2.08 -9.87 10.56
N LEU A 137 -2.68 -10.99 10.20
CA LEU A 137 -2.83 -12.14 11.11
C LEU A 137 -1.48 -12.77 11.49
N ILE A 138 -0.53 -12.82 10.55
CA ILE A 138 0.82 -13.32 10.80
C ILE A 138 1.56 -12.39 11.79
N ALA A 139 1.43 -11.07 11.63
CA ALA A 139 2.01 -10.07 12.53
C ALA A 139 1.50 -10.19 13.96
N GLU A 140 0.21 -10.47 14.15
CA GLU A 140 -0.38 -10.71 15.48
C GLU A 140 0.21 -11.95 16.17
N ARG A 141 0.62 -12.97 15.41
CA ARG A 141 1.13 -14.25 15.96
C ARG A 141 2.65 -14.29 16.12
N LEU A 142 3.39 -13.81 15.12
CA LEU A 142 4.86 -13.90 15.08
C LEU A 142 5.55 -12.64 15.62
N GLY A 143 4.80 -11.56 15.82
CA GLY A 143 5.34 -10.24 16.12
C GLY A 143 5.78 -9.50 14.85
N VAL A 144 5.76 -8.17 14.93
CA VAL A 144 5.88 -7.32 13.74
C VAL A 144 7.25 -7.40 13.07
N THR A 145 8.34 -7.35 13.82
CA THR A 145 9.71 -7.38 13.26
C THR A 145 9.95 -8.64 12.43
N LYS A 146 9.56 -9.81 12.93
CA LYS A 146 9.72 -11.08 12.22
C LYS A 146 8.86 -11.14 10.97
N THR A 147 7.64 -10.61 11.04
CA THR A 147 6.74 -10.57 9.90
C THR A 147 7.26 -9.66 8.80
N ILE A 148 7.78 -8.47 9.14
CA ILE A 148 8.40 -7.55 8.16
C ILE A 148 9.58 -8.23 7.47
N MET A 149 10.53 -8.80 8.24
CA MET A 149 11.67 -9.51 7.65
C MET A 149 11.22 -10.66 6.73
N LEU A 150 10.22 -11.44 7.16
CA LEU A 150 9.69 -12.54 6.35
C LEU A 150 9.05 -12.04 5.05
N THR A 151 8.29 -10.95 5.10
CA THR A 151 7.61 -10.41 3.91
C THR A 151 8.61 -9.75 2.95
N GLU A 152 9.63 -9.06 3.45
CA GLU A 152 10.67 -8.44 2.63
C GLU A 152 11.56 -9.48 1.95
N ILE A 153 12.04 -10.49 2.69
CA ILE A 153 12.79 -11.62 2.13
C ILE A 153 11.95 -12.38 1.11
N ALA A 154 10.69 -12.68 1.43
CA ALA A 154 9.79 -13.37 0.50
C ALA A 154 9.57 -12.55 -0.77
N THR A 155 9.45 -11.23 -0.64
CA THR A 155 9.30 -10.32 -1.80
C THR A 155 10.55 -10.34 -2.68
N SER A 156 11.74 -10.18 -2.09
CA SER A 156 13.01 -10.23 -2.81
C SER A 156 13.20 -11.55 -3.56
N ILE A 157 13.05 -12.68 -2.87
CA ILE A 157 13.18 -14.02 -3.45
C ILE A 157 12.17 -14.21 -4.59
N LEU A 158 10.93 -13.78 -4.40
CA LEU A 158 9.89 -14.02 -5.39
C LEU A 158 10.05 -13.16 -6.64
N ILE A 159 10.60 -11.94 -6.52
CA ILE A 159 11.02 -11.15 -7.69
C ILE A 159 12.12 -11.90 -8.46
N PHE A 160 13.16 -12.41 -7.78
CA PHE A 160 14.20 -13.20 -8.45
C PHE A 160 13.65 -14.46 -9.14
N ILE A 161 12.74 -15.18 -8.48
CA ILE A 161 12.08 -16.35 -9.08
C ILE A 161 11.32 -15.93 -10.35
N ILE A 162 10.53 -14.85 -10.29
CA ILE A 162 9.76 -14.34 -11.43
C ILE A 162 10.68 -14.06 -12.63
N LEU A 163 11.89 -13.52 -12.40
CA LEU A 163 12.86 -13.26 -13.48
C LEU A 163 13.34 -14.53 -14.19
N VAL A 164 13.57 -15.62 -13.47
CA VAL A 164 14.15 -16.84 -14.06
C VAL A 164 13.10 -17.80 -14.62
N VAL A 165 11.88 -17.80 -14.09
CA VAL A 165 10.84 -18.75 -14.52
C VAL A 165 10.17 -18.37 -15.85
N PRO A 166 9.57 -19.35 -16.57
CA PRO A 166 8.81 -19.11 -17.80
C PRO A 166 7.62 -18.17 -17.61
N SER A 167 7.18 -17.53 -18.69
CA SER A 167 6.15 -16.47 -18.69
C SER A 167 4.85 -16.83 -17.97
N LEU A 168 4.30 -18.03 -18.20
CA LEU A 168 3.08 -18.48 -17.54
C LEU A 168 3.26 -18.58 -16.02
N LEU A 169 4.38 -19.17 -15.57
CA LEU A 169 4.65 -19.33 -14.14
C LEU A 169 4.96 -17.98 -13.49
N ALA A 170 5.70 -17.10 -14.16
CA ALA A 170 5.96 -15.74 -13.72
C ALA A 170 4.63 -14.98 -13.48
N PHE A 171 3.70 -15.07 -14.42
CA PHE A 171 2.38 -14.44 -14.30
C PHE A 171 1.56 -15.01 -13.13
N LEU A 172 1.56 -16.33 -12.95
CA LEU A 172 0.85 -17.00 -11.84
C LEU A 172 1.45 -16.69 -10.46
N LEU A 173 2.71 -16.27 -10.39
CA LEU A 173 3.37 -15.87 -9.14
C LEU A 173 3.10 -14.40 -8.76
N LEU A 174 2.65 -13.56 -9.69
CA LEU A 174 2.32 -12.16 -9.41
C LEU A 174 1.33 -11.94 -8.24
N PRO A 175 0.22 -12.69 -8.10
CA PRO A 175 -0.65 -12.52 -6.94
C PRO A 175 0.03 -12.96 -5.64
N LEU A 176 0.87 -14.00 -5.66
CA LEU A 176 1.64 -14.40 -4.48
C LEU A 176 2.68 -13.33 -4.10
N LEU A 177 3.32 -12.70 -5.09
CA LEU A 177 4.20 -11.56 -4.86
C LEU A 177 3.43 -10.40 -4.26
N GLY A 178 2.25 -10.11 -4.83
CA GLY A 178 1.32 -9.12 -4.32
C GLY A 178 1.05 -9.26 -2.83
N VAL A 179 0.80 -10.49 -2.36
CA VAL A 179 0.53 -10.81 -0.95
C VAL A 179 1.61 -10.25 -0.03
N PHE A 180 2.88 -10.46 -0.35
CA PHE A 180 3.98 -9.96 0.46
C PHE A 180 4.23 -8.47 0.19
N LEU A 181 4.36 -8.09 -1.09
CA LEU A 181 4.72 -6.75 -1.56
C LEU A 181 3.78 -5.64 -1.05
N ASN A 182 2.48 -5.90 -0.93
CA ASN A 182 1.53 -4.92 -0.38
C ASN A 182 1.10 -5.24 1.05
N GLY A 183 1.30 -6.49 1.50
CA GLY A 183 0.88 -6.97 2.82
C GLY A 183 1.72 -6.41 3.96
N THR A 184 3.03 -6.20 3.74
CA THR A 184 3.99 -5.66 4.73
C THR A 184 3.47 -4.38 5.39
N SER A 185 2.86 -3.50 4.59
CA SER A 185 2.28 -2.25 5.07
C SER A 185 1.30 -2.41 6.23
N SER A 186 0.52 -3.51 6.30
CA SER A 186 -0.34 -3.79 7.45
C SER A 186 0.44 -4.03 8.74
N ALA A 187 1.60 -4.69 8.66
CA ALA A 187 2.47 -4.95 9.81
C ALA A 187 3.18 -3.66 10.25
N ILE A 188 3.70 -2.87 9.31
CA ILE A 188 4.34 -1.57 9.57
C ILE A 188 3.36 -0.61 10.27
N TYR A 189 2.13 -0.49 9.77
CA TYR A 189 1.15 0.41 10.39
C TYR A 189 0.68 -0.07 11.77
N GLY A 190 0.67 -1.38 12.00
CA GLY A 190 0.40 -1.95 13.32
C GLY A 190 1.44 -1.58 14.38
N THR A 191 2.70 -1.29 13.99
CA THR A 191 3.77 -0.92 14.95
C THR A 191 3.81 0.55 15.30
N VAL A 192 3.14 1.41 14.53
CA VAL A 192 3.15 2.86 14.78
C VAL A 192 2.50 3.21 16.11
N SER A 193 1.53 2.41 16.59
CA SER A 193 0.94 2.58 17.92
C SER A 193 1.94 2.31 19.04
N ASP A 194 2.92 1.44 18.82
CA ASP A 194 3.92 1.09 19.85
C ASP A 194 5.01 2.16 19.95
N LEU A 195 5.35 2.79 18.83
CA LEU A 195 6.42 3.79 18.71
C LEU A 195 6.01 5.21 19.11
N ALA A 196 4.72 5.47 19.30
CA ALA A 196 4.19 6.80 19.57
C ALA A 196 3.46 6.89 20.92
N VAL A 197 3.46 8.09 21.51
CA VAL A 197 2.64 8.41 22.68
C VAL A 197 1.16 8.48 22.26
N SER A 198 0.25 7.98 23.12
CA SER A 198 -1.19 7.79 22.83
C SER A 198 -1.87 9.01 22.16
N ASN A 199 -1.46 10.23 22.53
CA ASN A 199 -2.04 11.47 22.03
C ASN A 199 -1.38 12.00 20.74
N LYS A 200 -0.41 11.29 20.17
CA LYS A 200 0.40 11.75 19.03
C LYS A 200 0.56 10.73 17.90
N HIS A 201 -0.18 9.62 17.92
CA HIS A 201 -0.17 8.61 16.84
C HIS A 201 -0.35 9.24 15.45
N SER A 202 -1.30 10.16 15.30
CA SER A 202 -1.58 10.83 14.02
C SER A 202 -0.34 11.53 13.41
N ARG A 203 0.51 12.16 14.24
CA ARG A 203 1.74 12.83 13.75
C ARG A 203 2.77 11.82 13.25
N VAL A 204 2.98 10.75 14.01
CA VAL A 204 3.96 9.70 13.68
C VAL A 204 3.51 8.93 12.44
N PHE A 205 2.22 8.61 12.33
CA PHE A 205 1.63 8.10 11.09
C PHE A 205 1.85 9.06 9.92
N GLY A 206 1.58 10.36 10.11
CA GLY A 206 1.77 11.37 9.08
C GLY A 206 3.20 11.40 8.52
N ILE A 207 4.22 11.29 9.37
CA ILE A 207 5.63 11.25 8.92
C ILE A 207 5.91 10.00 8.09
N ILE A 208 5.55 8.81 8.59
CA ILE A 208 5.79 7.54 7.89
C ILE A 208 5.09 7.53 6.52
N TYR A 209 3.82 7.95 6.47
CA TYR A 209 3.06 8.02 5.22
C TYR A 209 3.65 9.03 4.23
N THR A 210 4.08 10.19 4.72
CA THR A 210 4.69 11.23 3.87
C THR A 210 6.00 10.73 3.28
N LEU A 211 6.87 10.15 4.10
CA LEU A 211 8.13 9.58 3.65
C LEU A 211 7.90 8.46 2.63
N GLY A 212 7.03 7.50 2.95
CA GLY A 212 6.69 6.42 2.02
C GLY A 212 6.11 6.93 0.70
N SER A 213 5.32 8.01 0.72
CA SER A 213 4.77 8.62 -0.50
C SER A 213 5.85 9.31 -1.34
N ILE A 214 6.75 10.09 -0.72
CA ILE A 214 7.87 10.74 -1.42
C ILE A 214 8.75 9.69 -2.09
N CYS A 215 9.15 8.67 -1.34
CA CYS A 215 9.96 7.57 -1.85
C CYS A 215 9.24 6.80 -2.96
N GLY A 216 7.92 6.57 -2.80
CA GLY A 216 7.09 5.92 -3.81
C GLY A 216 6.95 6.72 -5.11
N ILE A 217 7.04 8.06 -5.06
CA ILE A 217 7.06 8.94 -6.26
C ILE A 217 8.44 8.94 -6.92
N ILE A 218 9.51 8.98 -6.12
CA ILE A 218 10.89 9.02 -6.63
C ILE A 218 11.28 7.69 -7.29
N ALA A 219 10.82 6.55 -6.77
CA ALA A 219 11.25 5.24 -7.25
C ALA A 219 10.96 4.97 -8.74
N PRO A 220 9.73 5.16 -9.27
CA PRO A 220 9.47 5.00 -10.70
C PRO A 220 10.37 5.85 -11.60
N PHE A 221 10.73 7.07 -11.16
CA PHE A 221 11.63 7.94 -11.90
C PHE A 221 13.06 7.38 -11.93
N LEU A 222 13.60 6.99 -10.77
CA LEU A 222 14.94 6.39 -10.69
C LEU A 222 15.03 5.07 -11.47
N TYR A 223 14.02 4.23 -11.34
CA TYR A 223 13.93 2.96 -12.06
C TYR A 223 13.67 3.14 -13.55
N GLY A 224 12.98 4.20 -13.96
CA GLY A 224 12.86 4.56 -15.38
C GLY A 224 14.19 4.91 -16.02
N ILE A 225 15.01 5.73 -15.34
CA ILE A 225 16.37 6.03 -15.82
C ILE A 225 17.22 4.76 -15.94
N LEU A 226 17.04 3.82 -15.02
CA LEU A 226 17.74 2.55 -15.04
C LEU A 226 17.25 1.64 -16.17
N ALA A 227 15.93 1.58 -16.41
CA ALA A 227 15.32 0.84 -17.51
C ALA A 227 15.81 1.36 -18.86
N ASP A 228 15.87 2.68 -19.04
CA ASP A 228 16.30 3.32 -20.29
C ASP A 228 17.80 3.06 -20.61
N ARG A 229 18.62 2.83 -19.58
CA ARG A 229 20.07 2.61 -19.73
C ARG A 229 20.45 1.14 -19.89
N PHE A 230 19.70 0.24 -19.25
CA PHE A 230 19.99 -1.19 -19.23
C PHE A 230 18.79 -1.95 -19.81
N ASP A 231 17.91 -2.45 -18.96
CA ASP A 231 16.69 -3.16 -19.30
C ASP A 231 15.77 -3.26 -18.07
N ILE A 232 14.56 -3.79 -18.24
CA ILE A 232 13.60 -3.97 -17.15
C ILE A 232 14.03 -5.09 -16.21
N GLU A 233 14.74 -6.11 -16.70
CA GLU A 233 15.30 -7.17 -15.86
C GLU A 233 16.25 -6.59 -14.80
N THR A 234 17.16 -5.68 -15.18
CA THR A 234 18.08 -4.98 -14.26
C THR A 234 17.31 -4.16 -13.23
N VAL A 235 16.24 -3.48 -13.63
CA VAL A 235 15.37 -2.74 -12.70
C VAL A 235 14.78 -3.66 -11.64
N MET A 236 14.30 -4.84 -12.05
CA MET A 236 13.71 -5.81 -11.13
C MET A 236 14.75 -6.42 -10.18
N ILE A 237 15.97 -6.67 -10.67
CA ILE A 237 17.10 -7.10 -9.83
C ILE A 237 17.41 -6.03 -8.78
N VAL A 238 17.52 -4.77 -9.19
CA VAL A 238 17.78 -3.66 -8.25
C VAL A 238 16.65 -3.55 -7.23
N ALA A 239 15.39 -3.63 -7.66
CA ALA A 239 14.24 -3.61 -6.76
C ALA A 239 14.27 -4.77 -5.74
N ALA A 240 14.62 -5.98 -6.19
CA ALA A 240 14.76 -7.15 -5.32
C ALA A 240 15.91 -7.01 -4.31
N LEU A 241 17.02 -6.38 -4.72
CA LEU A 241 18.14 -6.11 -3.83
C LEU A 241 17.86 -4.96 -2.86
N THR A 242 17.08 -3.95 -3.27
CA THR A 242 16.79 -2.81 -2.39
C THR A 242 15.93 -3.18 -1.20
N ILE A 243 15.03 -4.16 -1.35
CA ILE A 243 14.12 -4.58 -0.28
C ILE A 243 14.72 -5.64 0.66
N LEU A 244 15.86 -6.23 0.30
CA LEU A 244 16.55 -7.26 1.11
C LEU A 244 17.35 -6.63 2.25
#